data_AF-A0AA37BM63-F1
#
_entry.id   AF-A0AA37BM63-F1
#
_cell.length_a   1.000
_cell.length_b   1.000
_cell.length_c   1.000
_cell.angle_alpha   90.00
_cell.angle_beta   90.00
_cell.angle_gamma   90.00
#
_symmetry.space_group_name_H-M   'P 1'
#
loop_
_entity.id
_entity.type
_entity.pdbx_description
1 polymer ?
#
loop_
_entity_poly.entity_id
_entity_poly.type
_entity_poly.pdbx_seq_one_letter_code
_entity_poly.pdbx_strand_id
1 'polypeptide(L)'
;MSPARAPSAGWAGTATAAPGLLAFTGAIGSAEPHAHAAVQVLLVLDGEVTLTDRHGHRCRTEAAIIPAGARHGLRAAPGAHGRLTSDPGRRPERAP
;
A
#
# COMPACT_ATOMS: atom_id res chain seq x y z
N MET A 1 -1.01 30.32 -10.88
CA MET A 1 -0.96 29.22 -11.86
C MET A 1 -0.81 27.92 -11.07
N SER A 2 -1.90 27.18 -10.83
CA SER A 2 -1.81 25.85 -10.19
C SER A 2 -1.19 24.88 -11.19
N PRO A 3 -0.24 24.02 -10.78
CA PRO A 3 0.24 22.98 -11.67
C PRO A 3 -0.92 22.05 -12.01
N ALA A 4 -1.09 21.76 -13.31
CA ALA A 4 -2.03 20.77 -13.79
C ALA A 4 -1.74 19.43 -13.10
N ARG A 5 -2.76 18.82 -12.50
CA ARG A 5 -2.67 17.48 -11.90
C ARG A 5 -2.44 16.49 -13.05
N ALA A 6 -1.21 16.01 -13.20
CA ALA A 6 -0.91 14.90 -14.09
C ALA A 6 -1.88 13.75 -13.80
N PRO A 7 -2.39 13.03 -14.81
CA PRO A 7 -3.24 11.88 -14.56
C PRO A 7 -2.50 10.93 -13.62
N SER A 8 -3.06 10.71 -12.44
CA SER A 8 -2.54 9.69 -11.53
C SER A 8 -2.63 8.37 -12.28
N ALA A 9 -1.50 7.77 -12.62
CA ALA A 9 -1.47 6.38 -13.05
C ALA A 9 -2.31 5.60 -12.03
N GLY A 10 -3.42 5.04 -12.50
CA GLY A 10 -4.40 4.39 -11.64
C GLY A 10 -3.87 3.03 -11.20
N TRP A 11 -4.47 2.51 -10.12
CA TRP A 11 -4.29 1.11 -9.76
C TRP A 11 -4.79 0.22 -10.91
N ALA A 12 -3.92 -0.64 -11.45
CA ALA A 12 -4.29 -1.58 -12.50
C ALA A 12 -3.42 -2.82 -12.40
N GLY A 13 -4.03 -4.01 -12.38
CA GLY A 13 -3.30 -5.25 -12.19
C GLY A 13 -4.19 -6.41 -11.79
N THR A 14 -3.57 -7.44 -11.24
CA THR A 14 -4.24 -8.66 -10.77
C THR A 14 -4.29 -8.67 -9.25
N ALA A 15 -5.46 -8.97 -8.70
CA ALA A 15 -5.63 -9.26 -7.28
C ALA A 15 -6.02 -10.72 -7.07
N THR A 16 -5.51 -11.32 -6.00
CA THR A 16 -5.87 -12.65 -5.53
C THR A 16 -6.29 -12.56 -4.08
N ALA A 17 -7.44 -13.13 -3.74
CA ALA A 17 -7.92 -13.24 -2.38
C ALA A 17 -8.03 -14.73 -2.01
N ALA A 18 -7.46 -15.09 -0.87
CA ALA A 18 -7.56 -16.39 -0.24
C ALA A 18 -7.74 -16.21 1.28
N PRO A 19 -8.20 -17.23 2.01
CA PRO A 19 -8.22 -17.17 3.47
C PRO A 19 -6.83 -16.79 4.03
N GLY A 20 -6.74 -15.68 4.74
CA GLY A 20 -5.49 -15.18 5.33
C GLY A 20 -4.56 -14.42 4.37
N LEU A 21 -4.94 -14.18 3.11
CA LEU A 21 -4.10 -13.44 2.16
C LEU A 21 -4.93 -12.63 1.16
N LEU A 22 -4.62 -11.34 1.06
CA LEU A 22 -4.94 -10.52 -0.10
C LEU A 22 -3.62 -10.15 -0.79
N ALA A 23 -3.48 -10.47 -2.07
CA ALA A 23 -2.31 -10.11 -2.86
C ALA A 23 -2.74 -9.28 -4.07
N PHE A 24 -1.96 -8.28 -4.43
CA PHE A 24 -2.08 -7.48 -5.65
C PHE A 24 -0.73 -7.42 -6.33
N THR A 25 -0.70 -7.52 -7.66
CA THR A 25 0.48 -7.22 -8.49
C THR A 25 0.04 -6.36 -9.67
N GLY A 26 0.71 -5.24 -9.90
CA GLY A 26 0.36 -4.32 -10.99
C GLY A 26 0.92 -2.92 -10.82
N ALA A 27 0.39 -2.00 -11.63
CA ALA A 27 0.62 -0.58 -11.49
C ALA A 27 0.09 -0.08 -10.13
N ILE A 28 0.95 0.62 -9.39
CA ILE A 28 0.65 1.18 -8.08
C ILE A 28 0.13 2.60 -8.27
N GLY A 29 -1.11 2.84 -7.84
CA GLY A 29 -1.70 4.17 -7.78
C GLY A 29 -1.43 4.86 -6.44
N SER A 30 -1.78 6.15 -6.36
CA SER A 30 -1.77 6.87 -5.06
C SER A 30 -3.02 6.55 -4.25
N ALA A 31 -2.92 6.63 -2.93
CA ALA A 31 -4.02 6.45 -1.98
C ALA A 31 -3.98 7.51 -0.88
N GLU A 32 -5.14 8.10 -0.61
CA GLU A 32 -5.34 9.04 0.49
C GLU A 32 -5.05 8.37 1.86
N PRO A 33 -4.76 9.13 2.93
CA PRO A 33 -4.42 8.56 4.23
C PRO A 33 -5.51 7.65 4.81
N HIS A 34 -5.17 6.38 5.03
CA HIS A 34 -6.09 5.33 5.53
C HIS A 34 -5.37 4.35 6.47
N ALA A 35 -6.12 3.41 7.04
CA ALA A 35 -5.61 2.31 7.86
C ALA A 35 -6.39 1.03 7.55
N HIS A 36 -5.78 -0.12 7.75
CA HIS A 36 -6.39 -1.44 7.55
C HIS A 36 -6.08 -2.36 8.74
N ALA A 37 -6.92 -3.36 8.97
CA ALA A 37 -6.76 -4.32 10.07
C ALA A 37 -5.62 -5.34 9.83
N ALA A 38 -5.15 -5.47 8.59
CA ALA A 38 -4.08 -6.39 8.21
C ALA A 38 -2.69 -5.77 8.35
N VAL A 39 -1.65 -6.60 8.47
CA VAL A 39 -0.28 -6.18 8.16
C VAL A 39 -0.16 -6.21 6.63
N GLN A 40 0.37 -5.14 6.05
CA GLN A 40 0.62 -5.05 4.61
C GLN A 40 2.11 -4.98 4.34
N VAL A 41 2.57 -5.77 3.37
CA VAL A 41 3.91 -5.69 2.80
C VAL A 41 3.79 -5.13 1.40
N LEU A 42 4.51 -4.04 1.15
CA LEU A 42 4.64 -3.41 -0.16
C LEU A 42 6.04 -3.68 -0.70
N LEU A 43 6.09 -4.13 -1.95
CA LEU A 43 7.32 -4.23 -2.74
C LEU A 43 7.10 -3.54 -4.09
N VAL A 44 7.84 -2.47 -4.34
CA VAL A 44 7.90 -1.78 -5.63
C VAL A 44 8.95 -2.50 -6.47
N LEU A 45 8.56 -2.94 -7.65
CA LEU A 45 9.40 -3.68 -8.59
C LEU A 45 9.99 -2.77 -9.67
N ASP A 46 9.31 -1.66 -9.97
CA ASP A 46 9.80 -0.60 -10.85
C ASP A 46 9.27 0.75 -10.37
N GLY A 47 10.12 1.77 -10.43
CA GLY A 47 9.85 3.09 -9.86
C GLY A 47 9.86 3.09 -8.32
N GLU A 48 9.08 3.99 -7.74
CA GLU A 48 9.09 4.22 -6.29
C GLU A 48 7.78 4.79 -5.76
N VAL A 49 7.61 4.72 -4.44
CA VAL A 49 6.52 5.39 -3.76
C VAL A 49 7.04 6.29 -2.63
N THR A 50 6.21 7.25 -2.23
CA THR A 50 6.36 7.97 -0.97
C THR A 50 5.24 7.57 -0.03
N LEU A 51 5.61 7.02 1.13
CA LEU A 51 4.69 6.79 2.25
C LEU A 51 4.68 8.02 3.17
N THR A 52 3.51 8.35 3.70
CA THR A 52 3.34 9.40 4.70
C THR A 52 2.69 8.82 5.94
N ASP A 53 3.30 8.99 7.12
CA ASP A 53 2.77 8.48 8.38
C ASP A 53 1.72 9.41 9.00
N ARG A 54 1.17 9.03 10.16
CA ARG A 54 0.15 9.81 10.88
C ARG A 54 0.62 11.19 11.35
N HIS A 55 1.92 11.41 11.51
CA HIS A 55 2.48 12.70 11.93
C HIS A 55 2.98 13.53 10.74
N GLY A 56 2.76 13.05 9.51
CA GLY A 56 3.18 13.74 8.29
C GLY A 56 4.64 13.44 7.89
N HIS A 57 5.34 12.53 8.57
CA HIS A 57 6.67 12.12 8.14
C HIS A 57 6.57 11.38 6.82
N ARG A 58 7.44 11.77 5.86
CA ARG A 58 7.46 11.20 4.50
C ARG A 58 8.70 10.36 4.31
N CYS A 59 8.51 9.17 3.74
CA CYS A 59 9.60 8.26 3.39
C CYS A 59 9.42 7.79 1.94
N ARG A 60 10.43 8.06 1.09
CA ARG A 60 10.54 7.51 -0.26
C ARG A 60 11.16 6.13 -0.15
N THR A 61 10.50 5.10 -0.68
CA THR A 61 10.93 3.71 -0.53
C THR A 61 10.45 2.83 -1.67
N GLU A 62 11.18 1.74 -1.87
CA GLU A 62 10.83 0.63 -2.76
C GLU A 62 10.23 -0.55 -1.97
N ALA A 63 10.34 -0.55 -0.64
CA ALA A 63 9.75 -1.59 0.20
C ALA A 63 9.26 -1.04 1.53
N ALA A 64 8.16 -1.57 2.03
CA ALA A 64 7.66 -1.21 3.34
C ALA A 64 6.85 -2.34 3.99
N ILE A 65 6.95 -2.43 5.30
CA ILE A 65 6.01 -3.15 6.14
C ILE A 65 5.13 -2.10 6.81
N ILE A 66 3.83 -2.22 6.62
CA ILE A 66 2.82 -1.33 7.19
C ILE A 66 2.06 -2.14 8.25
N PRO A 67 2.24 -1.83 9.55
CA PRO A 67 1.57 -2.55 10.62
C PRO A 67 0.04 -2.41 10.55
N ALA A 68 -0.66 -3.40 11.10
CA ALA A 68 -2.10 -3.33 11.31
C ALA A 68 -2.48 -2.07 12.11
N GLY A 69 -3.51 -1.36 11.64
CA GLY A 69 -4.01 -0.11 12.24
C GLY A 69 -3.11 1.12 12.03
N ALA A 70 -1.94 0.98 11.41
CA ALA A 70 -1.06 2.12 11.15
C ALA A 70 -1.65 3.00 10.04
N ARG A 71 -2.06 4.23 10.40
CA ARG A 71 -2.54 5.21 9.42
C ARG A 71 -1.38 5.67 8.54
N HIS A 72 -1.56 5.56 7.22
CA HIS A 72 -0.58 5.95 6.22
C HIS A 72 -1.25 6.45 4.93
N GLY A 73 -0.59 7.35 4.21
CA GLY A 73 -0.90 7.71 2.83
C GLY A 73 0.18 7.20 1.88
N LEU A 74 -0.17 6.97 0.61
CA LEU A 74 0.76 6.48 -0.41
C LEU A 74 0.68 7.38 -1.64
N ARG A 75 1.83 7.88 -2.09
CA ARG A 75 1.96 8.59 -3.36
C ARG A 75 2.91 7.84 -4.28
N ALA A 76 2.39 7.36 -5.41
CA ALA A 76 3.18 6.66 -6.41
C ALA A 76 3.85 7.64 -7.38
N ALA A 77 5.09 7.35 -7.78
CA ALA A 77 5.67 7.98 -8.96
C ALA A 77 4.94 7.50 -10.23
N PRO A 78 4.90 8.31 -11.32
CA PRO A 78 4.36 7.85 -12.59
C PRO A 78 5.04 6.56 -13.05
N GLY A 79 4.23 5.55 -13.42
CA GLY A 79 4.73 4.25 -13.89
C GLY A 79 5.12 3.26 -12.79
N ALA A 80 5.00 3.61 -11.51
CA ALA A 80 5.35 2.69 -10.42
C ALA A 80 4.57 1.36 -10.54
N HIS A 81 5.28 0.25 -10.44
CA HIS A 81 4.72 -1.09 -10.53
C HIS A 81 5.23 -1.94 -9.38
N GLY A 82 4.38 -2.81 -8.82
CA GLY A 82 4.81 -3.63 -7.70
C GLY A 82 3.77 -4.62 -7.21
N ARG A 83 4.01 -5.11 -6.01
CA ARG A 83 3.22 -6.12 -5.33
C ARG A 83 2.86 -5.65 -3.91
N LEU A 84 1.61 -5.86 -3.54
CA LEU A 84 1.12 -5.67 -2.18
C LEU A 84 0.59 -7.00 -1.67
N THR A 85 0.95 -7.39 -0.46
CA THR A 85 0.36 -8.54 0.23
C THR A 85 -0.10 -8.14 1.61
N SER A 86 -1.34 -8.46 1.94
CA SER A 86 -1.95 -8.14 3.23
C SER A 86 -2.38 -9.43 3.91
N ASP A 87 -1.90 -9.62 5.14
CA ASP A 87 -2.28 -10.72 6.01
C ASP A 87 -3.05 -10.12 7.22
N PRO A 88 -4.32 -10.49 7.44
CA PRO A 88 -5.08 -10.05 8.61
C PRO A 88 -4.49 -10.51 9.95
N GLY A 89 -3.49 -11.39 9.92
CA GLY A 89 -2.97 -12.10 11.08
C GLY A 89 -3.94 -13.19 11.53
N ARG A 90 -3.44 -14.18 12.26
CA ARG A 90 -4.33 -15.08 12.99
C ARG A 90 -5.03 -14.29 14.10
N ARG A 91 -6.36 -14.38 14.19
CA ARG A 91 -7.02 -14.06 15.46
C ARG A 91 -6.47 -15.02 16.52
N PRO A 92 -6.16 -14.55 17.74
CA PRO A 92 -5.93 -15.47 18.84
C PRO A 92 -7.17 -16.37 18.95
N GLU A 93 -6.96 -17.68 18.97
CA GLU A 93 -8.01 -18.64 19.26
C GLU A 93 -8.61 -18.26 20.62
N ARG A 94 -9.94 -18.05 20.68
CA ARG A 94 -10.58 -17.89 21.99
C ARG A 94 -10.39 -19.24 22.70
N ALA A 95 -9.63 -19.23 23.79
CA ALA A 95 -9.62 -20.35 24.71
C ALA A 95 -11.07 -20.68 25.14
N PRO A 96 -11.42 -21.96 25.28
CA PRO A 96 -12.77 -22.41 25.61
C PRO A 96 -13.28 -21.83 26.94
#